data_AF-A0A0N4X7F8-F1
#
_entry.id   AF-A0A0N4X7F8-F1
#
_cell.length_a   1.000
_cell.length_b   1.000
_cell.length_c   1.000
_cell.angle_alpha   90.00
_cell.angle_beta   90.00
_cell.angle_gamma   90.00
#
_symmetry.space_group_name_H-M   'P 1'
#
loop_
_entity.id
_entity.type
_entity.pdbx_description
1 polymer ?
#
loop_
_entity_poly.entity_id
_entity_poly.type
_entity_poly.pdbx_seq_one_letter_code
_entity_poly.pdbx_strand_id
1 'polypeptide(L)' 'MHPKDIETILKPMYEKFEELCEKGDMEGAANLYHTQGVVVKTGESVAFGRERKLYTRRLH' A
#
# COMPACT_ATOMS: atom_id res chain seq x y z
N MET A 1 -13.30 9.84 16.31
CA MET A 1 -13.27 8.46 15.80
C MET A 1 -12.60 7.61 16.86
N HIS A 2 -13.28 6.58 17.37
CA HIS A 2 -12.68 5.68 18.36
C HIS A 2 -11.80 4.63 17.66
N PRO A 3 -10.76 4.09 18.35
CA PRO A 3 -9.89 3.07 17.77
C PRO A 3 -10.62 1.84 17.20
N LYS A 4 -11.71 1.42 17.85
CA LYS A 4 -12.55 0.30 17.38
C LYS A 4 -13.25 0.60 16.04
N ASP A 5 -13.58 1.87 15.80
CA ASP A 5 -14.17 2.30 14.53
C ASP A 5 -13.13 2.18 13.40
N ILE A 6 -11.87 2.53 13.69
CA ILE A 6 -10.76 2.42 12.73
C ILE A 6 -10.50 0.95 12.37
N GLU A 7 -10.42 0.07 13.37
CA GLU A 7 -10.21 -1.37 13.13
C GLU A 7 -11.33 -1.97 12.27
N THR A 8 -12.58 -1.63 12.58
CA THR A 8 -13.75 -2.12 11.83
C THR A 8 -13.70 -1.68 10.36
N ILE A 9 -13.20 -0.47 10.08
CA ILE A 9 -13.06 0.06 8.73
C ILE A 9 -11.87 -0.57 7.99
N LEU A 10 -10.73 -0.74 8.66
CA LEU A 10 -9.49 -1.17 8.02
C LEU A 10 -9.36 -2.68 7.86
N LYS A 11 -9.90 -3.48 8.79
CA LYS A 11 -9.73 -4.94 8.79
C LYS A 11 -10.16 -5.60 7.47
N PRO A 12 -11.34 -5.29 6.89
CA PRO A 12 -11.73 -5.86 5.60
C PRO A 12 -10.78 -5.46 4.46
N MET A 13 -10.16 -4.28 4.52
CA MET A 13 -9.19 -3.84 3.51
C MET A 13 -7.89 -4.64 3.59
N TYR A 14 -7.42 -4.96 4.80
CA TYR A 14 -6.23 -5.80 5.01
C TYR A 14 -6.48 -7.25 4.57
N GLU A 15 -7.62 -7.83 4.94
CA GLU A 15 -8.01 -9.18 4.49
C GLU A 15 -8.08 -9.25 2.95
N LYS A 16 -8.63 -8.20 2.31
CA LYS A 16 -8.68 -8.13 0.86
C LYS A 16 -7.29 -8.01 0.22
N PHE A 17 -6.39 -7.24 0.85
CA PHE A 17 -5.02 -7.11 0.40
C PHE A 17 -4.29 -8.45 0.42
N GLU A 18 -4.41 -9.21 1.52
CA GLU A 18 -3.82 -10.55 1.65
C GLU A 18 -4.34 -11.50 0.57
N GLU A 19 -5.65 -11.55 0.34
CA GLU A 19 -6.27 -12.37 -0.72
C GLU A 19 -5.69 -12.05 -2.12
N LEU A 20 -5.50 -10.77 -2.43
CA LEU A 20 -4.95 -10.34 -3.72
C LEU A 20 -3.47 -10.71 -3.85
N CYS A 21 -2.69 -10.58 -2.76
CA CYS A 21 -1.31 -11.02 -2.72
C CYS A 21 -1.16 -12.53 -2.90
N GLU A 22 -2.00 -13.34 -2.25
CA GLU A 22 -2.00 -14.80 -2.40
C GLU A 22 -2.34 -15.24 -3.84
N LYS A 23 -3.20 -14.47 -4.52
CA LYS A 23 -3.56 -14.69 -5.93
C LYS A 23 -2.52 -14.14 -6.93
N GLY A 24 -1.50 -13.43 -6.46
CA GLY A 24 -0.51 -12.75 -7.30
C GLY A 24 -1.06 -11.52 -8.03
N ASP A 25 -2.23 -11.01 -7.66
CA ASP A 25 -2.83 -9.80 -8.25
C ASP A 25 -2.25 -8.53 -7.62
N MET A 26 -1.04 -8.18 -8.07
CA MET A 26 -0.31 -7.02 -7.55
C MET A 26 -0.92 -5.67 -7.99
N GLU A 27 -1.66 -5.63 -9.10
CA GLU A 27 -2.36 -4.43 -9.55
C GLU A 27 -3.59 -4.15 -8.68
N GLY A 28 -4.39 -5.19 -8.42
CA GLY A 28 -5.48 -5.14 -7.46
C GLY A 28 -5.00 -4.73 -6.08
N ALA A 29 -3.90 -5.32 -5.59
CA ALA A 29 -3.31 -4.98 -4.30
C ALA A 29 -2.84 -3.51 -4.25
N ALA A 30 -2.20 -3.02 -5.31
CA ALA A 30 -1.78 -1.62 -5.40
C ALA A 30 -2.98 -0.65 -5.38
N ASN A 31 -4.13 -1.04 -5.95
CA ASN A 31 -5.35 -0.24 -5.97
C ASN A 31 -5.97 0.02 -4.61
N LEU A 32 -5.60 -0.76 -3.57
CA LEU A 32 -6.03 -0.52 -2.20
C LEU A 32 -5.31 0.67 -1.53
N TYR A 33 -4.18 1.12 -2.08
CA TYR A 33 -3.49 2.31 -1.59
C TYR A 33 -4.12 3.60 -2.13
N HIS A 34 -4.04 4.65 -1.32
CA HIS A 34 -4.33 6.01 -1.76
C HIS A 34 -3.43 6.39 -2.95
N THR A 35 -3.95 7.19 -3.89
CA THR A 35 -3.23 7.59 -5.10
C THR A 35 -1.91 8.30 -4.81
N GLN A 36 -1.83 9.01 -3.68
CA GLN A 36 -0.65 9.70 -3.16
C GLN A 36 0.07 8.94 -2.02
N GLY A 37 -0.25 7.65 -1.83
CA GLY A 37 0.36 6.84 -0.77
C GLY A 37 1.87 6.70 -0.92
N VAL A 38 2.55 6.43 0.19
CA VAL A 38 3.99 6.15 0.21
C VAL A 38 4.21 4.78 0.82
N VAL A 39 4.94 3.92 0.11
CA VAL A 39 5.31 2.58 0.58
C VAL A 39 6.81 2.58 0.85
N VAL A 40 7.20 2.23 2.07
CA VAL A 40 8.59 2.18 2.51
C VAL A 40 8.96 0.73 2.77
N LYS A 41 9.98 0.24 2.08
CA LYS A 41 10.70 -0.97 2.47
C LYS A 41 11.97 -0.53 3.19
N THR A 42 11.91 -0.56 4.52
CA THR A 42 12.96 -0.04 5.40
C THR A 42 14.34 -0.60 5.03
N GLY A 43 15.31 0.30 4.85
CA GLY A 43 16.68 -0.06 4.47
C GLY A 43 16.87 -0.40 2.99
N GLU A 44 15.83 -0.35 2.17
CA GLU A 44 15.89 -0.78 0.77
C GLU A 44 15.33 0.25 -0.22
N SER A 45 14.06 0.63 -0.09
CA SER A 45 13.41 1.46 -1.10
C SER A 45 12.21 2.24 -0.56
N VAL A 46 11.86 3.31 -1.29
CA VAL A 46 10.64 4.09 -1.08
C VAL A 46 9.95 4.27 -2.42
N ALA A 47 8.64 4.00 -2.46
CA ALA A 47 7.78 4.23 -3.62
C ALA A 47 6.77 5.33 -3.29
N PHE A 48 6.64 6.30 -4.20
CA PHE A 48 5.73 7.45 -4.07
C PHE A 48 4.60 7.36 -5.08
N GLY A 49 3.37 7.48 -4.58
CA GLY A 49 2.16 7.37 -5.38
C GLY A 49 1.86 5.93 -5.78
N ARG A 50 0.58 5.67 -6.05
CA ARG A 50 0.14 4.38 -6.57
C ARG A 50 0.57 4.17 -8.02
N GLU A 51 0.43 5.22 -8.82
CA GLU A 51 0.94 5.22 -10.19
C GLU A 51 2.44 5.38 -10.12
N ARG A 52 3.14 4.36 -10.61
CA ARG A 52 4.59 4.26 -10.61
C ARG A 52 5.21 5.34 -11.51
N LYS A 53 5.20 6.60 -11.09
CA LYS A 53 6.12 7.61 -11.63
C LYS A 53 7.44 7.40 -10.92
N LEU A 54 8.32 6.61 -11.54
CA LEU A 54 9.68 6.36 -11.09
C LEU A 54 10.45 7.69 -11.01
N TYR A 55 10.27 8.43 -9.92
CA TYR A 55 11.25 9.41 -9.46
C TYR A 55 12.23 8.65 -8.56
N THR A 56 13.11 7.86 -9.18
CA THR A 56 14.26 7.25 -8.50
C THR A 56 15.24 8.36 -8.14
N ARG A 57 14.99 9.07 -7.03
CA ARG A 57 16.04 9.90 -6.43
C ARG A 57 16.94 8.97 -5.64
N ARG A 58 18.11 8.66 -6.21
CA ARG A 58 19.20 7.98 -5.51
C ARG A 58 19.55 8.83 -4.28
N LEU A 59 19.41 8.29 -3.08
CA LEU A 59 19.93 8.94 -1.88
C LEU A 59 21.47 8.82 -1.96
N HIS A 60 22.14 9.96 -1.99
CA HIS A 60 23.61 10.06 -2.00
C HIS A 60 24.06 10.28 -0.55
#